data_AF-A0A7X8FWD9-F1
#
_entry.id   AF-A0A7X8FWD9-F1
#
_cell.length_a   1.000
_cell.length_b   1.000
_cell.length_c   1.000
_cell.angle_alpha   90.00
_cell.angle_beta   90.00
_cell.angle_gamma   90.00
#
_symmetry.space_group_name_H-M   'P 1'
#
loop_
_entity.id
_entity.type
_entity.pdbx_description
1 polymer ?
#
loop_
_entity_poly.entity_id
_entity_poly.type
_entity_poly.pdbx_seq_one_letter_code
_entity_poly.pdbx_strand_id
1 'polypeptide(L)'
;MVTSRITGVLALQGGYARHIDVLRKLGAEAREVRTRQDLAGCDNLIIPGGESTVFTKFITNADGTPNDLHSDLRSFALTRPVMGTCAGLILLSENCDDNRVAPLGVLPVTVARNGWGRQTESFIEKLDLNPEAGFKKNTAPFEAVFIRAPRILSIGPEVRILASVSGRNGAAEPVMVAWKNILGLTFHPELAVDDARIHEWFLSGF
;
A
#
# COMPACT_ATOMS: atom_id res chain seq x y z
N MET A 1 -28.72 8.90 8.10
CA MET A 1 -27.71 9.68 7.35
C MET A 1 -26.61 8.72 6.99
N VAL A 2 -26.33 8.50 5.71
CA VAL A 2 -25.11 7.79 5.31
C VAL A 2 -23.98 8.76 5.61
N THR A 3 -23.22 8.52 6.68
CA THR A 3 -21.99 9.27 6.92
C THR A 3 -21.08 9.03 5.71
N SER A 4 -20.73 10.10 5.00
CA SER A 4 -19.71 10.07 3.96
C SER A 4 -18.47 9.35 4.52
N ARG A 5 -18.00 8.29 3.85
CA ARG A 5 -16.78 7.60 4.27
C ARG A 5 -15.58 8.43 3.85
N ILE A 6 -14.77 8.85 4.81
CA ILE A 6 -13.60 9.68 4.57
C ILE A 6 -12.38 8.78 4.39
N THR A 7 -11.79 8.81 3.20
CA THR A 7 -10.55 8.09 2.91
C THR A 7 -9.36 9.02 3.11
N GLY A 8 -8.58 8.77 4.16
CA GLY A 8 -7.32 9.44 4.40
C GLY A 8 -6.26 9.00 3.39
N VAL A 9 -5.38 9.91 2.99
CA VAL A 9 -4.17 9.61 2.21
C VAL A 9 -2.99 10.25 2.93
N LEU A 10 -2.02 9.45 3.38
CA LEU A 10 -0.85 9.95 4.09
C LEU A 10 -0.04 10.88 3.17
N ALA A 11 0.04 12.15 3.54
CA ALA A 11 0.57 13.23 2.69
C ALA A 11 1.83 13.87 3.28
N LEU A 12 2.65 13.07 3.97
CA LEU A 12 3.96 13.49 4.50
C LEU A 12 5.01 13.63 3.38
N GLN A 13 4.94 12.74 2.38
CA GLN A 13 5.78 12.70 1.18
C GLN A 13 5.12 11.77 0.15
N GLY A 14 5.57 11.80 -1.10
CA GLY A 14 5.29 10.73 -2.07
C GLY A 14 4.08 10.97 -2.97
N GLY A 15 3.54 9.90 -3.54
CA GLY A 15 2.51 9.89 -4.59
C GLY A 15 1.07 10.18 -4.13
N TYR A 16 0.87 10.84 -2.98
CA TYR A 16 -0.46 11.06 -2.39
C TYR A 16 -1.44 11.77 -3.33
N ALA A 17 -0.97 12.78 -4.08
CA ALA A 17 -1.82 13.57 -4.97
C ALA A 17 -2.52 12.71 -6.05
N ARG A 18 -1.79 11.73 -6.61
CA ARG A 18 -2.35 10.80 -7.61
C ARG A 18 -3.43 9.91 -7.02
N HIS A 19 -3.22 9.41 -5.80
CA HIS A 19 -4.26 8.66 -5.09
C HIS A 19 -5.51 9.51 -4.83
N ILE A 20 -5.33 10.78 -4.42
CA ILE A 20 -6.45 11.72 -4.21
C ILE A 20 -7.22 11.97 -5.51
N ASP A 21 -6.52 12.15 -6.64
CA ASP A 21 -7.16 12.33 -7.94
C ASP A 21 -8.01 11.12 -8.32
N VAL A 22 -7.50 9.89 -8.11
CA VAL A 22 -8.26 8.65 -8.35
C VAL A 22 -9.49 8.58 -7.44
N LEU A 23 -9.33 8.83 -6.13
CA LEU A 23 -10.45 8.82 -5.18
C LEU A 23 -11.55 9.82 -5.57
N ARG A 24 -11.17 11.04 -5.97
CA ARG A 24 -12.11 12.07 -6.42
C ARG A 24 -12.85 11.67 -7.70
N LYS A 25 -12.16 11.04 -8.66
CA LYS A 25 -12.79 10.50 -9.88
C LYS A 25 -13.83 9.42 -9.57
N LEU A 26 -13.62 8.65 -8.50
CA LEU A 26 -14.57 7.66 -7.99
C LEU A 26 -15.69 8.28 -7.14
N GLY A 27 -15.71 9.59 -6.94
CA GLY A 27 -16.69 10.28 -6.09
C GLY A 27 -16.49 10.06 -4.58
N ALA A 28 -15.33 9.54 -4.16
CA ALA A 28 -15.00 9.34 -2.76
C ALA A 28 -14.45 10.63 -2.12
N GLU A 29 -14.78 10.84 -0.84
CA GLU A 29 -14.18 11.91 -0.04
C GLU A 29 -12.75 11.54 0.35
N ALA A 30 -11.79 12.38 -0.06
CA ALA A 30 -10.38 12.18 0.19
C ALA A 30 -9.81 13.28 1.09
N ARG A 31 -9.08 12.90 2.15
CA ARG A 31 -8.41 13.82 3.07
C ARG A 31 -6.92 13.57 3.09
N GLU A 32 -6.14 14.63 2.95
CA GLU A 32 -4.70 14.55 3.17
C GLU A 32 -4.41 14.41 4.67
N VAL A 33 -3.65 13.38 5.03
CA VAL A 33 -3.27 13.11 6.42
C VAL A 33 -1.81 13.51 6.62
N ARG A 34 -1.58 14.60 7.37
CA ARG A 34 -0.22 15.06 7.74
C ARG A 34 0.02 14.99 9.23
N THR A 35 -1.06 15.02 10.01
CA THR A 35 -1.05 15.06 11.46
C THR A 35 -2.00 14.02 12.04
N ARG A 36 -1.91 13.82 13.35
CA ARG A 36 -2.83 12.96 14.13
C ARG A 36 -4.28 13.43 13.98
N GLN A 37 -4.49 14.74 13.97
CA GLN A 37 -5.79 15.37 13.84
C GLN A 37 -6.41 15.14 12.46
N ASP A 38 -5.59 15.10 11.40
CA ASP A 38 -6.09 14.79 10.06
C ASP A 38 -6.53 13.33 9.95
N LEU A 39 -5.78 12.42 10.58
CA LEU A 39 -6.09 10.99 10.64
C LEU A 39 -7.39 10.74 11.42
N ALA A 40 -7.66 11.56 12.43
CA ALA A 40 -8.89 11.48 13.21
C ALA A 40 -10.12 11.67 12.30
N GLY A 41 -11.08 10.75 12.43
CA GLY A 41 -12.30 10.75 11.61
C GLY A 41 -12.13 10.20 10.19
N CYS A 42 -10.95 9.68 9.80
CA CYS A 42 -10.83 8.86 8.59
C CYS A 42 -11.39 7.45 8.84
N ASP A 43 -12.11 6.91 7.87
CA ASP A 43 -12.66 5.55 7.88
C ASP A 43 -11.69 4.54 7.27
N ASN A 44 -10.96 4.97 6.24
CA ASN A 44 -9.93 4.19 5.55
C ASN A 44 -8.65 5.03 5.43
N LEU A 45 -7.51 4.38 5.20
CA LEU A 45 -6.24 5.07 4.95
C LEU A 45 -5.49 4.47 3.76
N ILE A 46 -4.94 5.33 2.91
CA ILE A 46 -3.94 4.96 1.91
C ILE A 46 -2.58 5.51 2.34
N ILE A 47 -1.58 4.64 2.39
CA ILE A 47 -0.17 5.00 2.55
C ILE A 47 0.48 4.88 1.17
N PRO A 48 0.79 6.00 0.50
CA PRO A 48 1.20 5.98 -0.90
C PRO A 48 2.66 5.52 -1.06
N GLY A 49 3.06 5.33 -2.32
CA GLY A 49 4.46 5.22 -2.69
C GLY A 49 5.25 6.51 -2.42
N GLY A 50 6.58 6.40 -2.37
CA GLY A 50 7.46 7.50 -1.95
C GLY A 50 8.81 6.95 -1.50
N GLU A 51 9.43 7.62 -0.53
CA GLU A 51 10.69 7.20 0.08
C GLU A 51 10.43 6.75 1.54
N SER A 52 10.46 5.43 1.78
CA SER A 52 10.10 4.85 3.09
C SER A 52 10.97 5.38 4.25
N THR A 53 12.25 5.66 4.00
CA THR A 53 13.14 6.24 5.02
C THR A 53 12.77 7.69 5.37
N VAL A 54 12.18 8.42 4.43
CA VAL A 54 11.65 9.77 4.68
C VAL A 54 10.36 9.69 5.47
N PHE A 55 9.46 8.74 5.16
CA PHE A 55 8.29 8.49 6.01
C PHE A 55 8.70 8.19 7.45
N THR A 56 9.70 7.32 7.65
CA THR A 56 10.22 7.02 8.98
C THR A 56 10.67 8.27 9.73
N LYS A 57 11.43 9.17 9.10
CA LYS A 57 11.84 10.45 9.73
C LYS A 57 10.68 11.31 10.22
N PHE A 58 9.52 11.27 9.55
CA PHE A 58 8.35 12.04 9.97
C PHE A 58 7.54 11.38 11.09
N ILE A 59 7.67 10.05 11.25
CA ILE A 59 6.89 9.28 12.23
C ILE A 59 7.75 8.77 13.40
N THR A 60 9.02 9.17 13.49
CA THR A 60 9.89 8.88 14.62
C THR A 60 10.38 10.15 15.29
N ASN A 61 10.76 10.05 16.56
CA ASN A 61 11.48 11.08 17.29
C ASN A 61 12.95 11.15 16.84
N ALA A 62 13.69 12.15 17.32
CA ALA A 62 15.11 12.34 16.98
C ALA A 62 16.01 11.17 17.42
N ASP A 63 15.60 10.42 18.45
CA ASP A 63 16.28 9.22 18.95
C ASP A 63 15.90 7.93 18.19
N GLY A 64 15.03 8.04 17.17
CA GLY A 64 14.56 6.92 16.36
C GLY A 64 13.38 6.15 16.94
N THR A 65 12.88 6.52 18.13
CA THR A 65 11.69 5.88 18.70
C THR A 65 10.41 6.30 17.94
N PRO A 66 9.39 5.42 17.84
CA PRO A 66 8.09 5.79 17.28
C PRO A 66 7.51 7.03 17.96
N ASN A 67 7.09 8.01 17.17
CA ASN A 67 6.33 9.14 17.71
C ASN A 67 4.83 8.81 17.77
N ASP A 68 4.06 9.78 18.22
CA ASP A 68 2.61 9.64 18.35
C ASP A 68 1.89 9.35 17.03
N LEU A 69 2.36 9.91 15.91
CA LEU A 69 1.77 9.66 14.60
C LEU A 69 2.02 8.21 14.14
N HIS A 70 3.22 7.66 14.39
CA HIS A 70 3.47 6.22 14.15
C HIS A 70 2.49 5.35 14.95
N SER A 71 2.36 5.64 16.24
CA SER A 71 1.46 4.89 17.14
C SER A 71 -0.01 4.94 16.69
N ASP A 72 -0.48 6.11 16.24
CA ASP A 72 -1.83 6.28 15.71
C ASP A 72 -2.02 5.57 14.36
N LEU A 73 -1.05 5.66 13.44
CA LEU A 73 -1.10 4.95 12.15
C LEU A 73 -1.14 3.44 12.35
N ARG A 74 -0.32 2.92 13.27
CA ARG A 74 -0.32 1.51 13.65
C ARG A 74 -1.68 1.08 14.22
N SER A 75 -2.22 1.86 15.16
CA SER A 75 -3.52 1.56 15.80
C SER A 75 -4.67 1.62 14.79
N PHE A 76 -4.62 2.57 13.86
CA PHE A 76 -5.55 2.67 12.74
C PHE A 76 -5.50 1.40 11.88
N ALA A 77 -4.31 0.99 11.45
CA ALA A 77 -4.15 -0.18 10.58
C ALA A 77 -4.62 -1.50 11.21
N LEU A 78 -4.57 -1.61 12.54
CA LEU A 78 -5.07 -2.78 13.26
C LEU A 78 -6.61 -2.85 13.36
N THR A 79 -7.31 -1.76 13.07
CA THR A 79 -8.77 -1.65 13.32
C THR A 79 -9.58 -1.18 12.11
N ARG A 80 -8.95 -0.58 11.11
CA ARG A 80 -9.60 0.04 9.95
C ARG A 80 -8.88 -0.28 8.64
N PRO A 81 -9.59 -0.29 7.49
CA PRO A 81 -8.99 -0.60 6.20
C PRO A 81 -7.78 0.28 5.86
N VAL A 82 -6.66 -0.35 5.49
CA VAL A 82 -5.45 0.35 5.02
C VAL A 82 -4.92 -0.26 3.73
N MET A 83 -4.60 0.58 2.75
CA MET A 83 -3.85 0.21 1.56
C MET A 83 -2.45 0.84 1.60
N GLY A 84 -1.40 0.02 1.48
CA GLY A 84 -0.03 0.52 1.28
C GLY A 84 0.48 0.18 -0.12
N THR A 85 0.92 1.19 -0.87
CA THR A 85 1.51 1.03 -2.21
C THR A 85 3.01 1.33 -2.17
N CYS A 86 3.84 0.48 -2.76
CA CYS A 86 5.30 0.65 -2.82
C CYS A 86 5.92 0.96 -1.43
N ALA A 87 6.30 2.20 -1.15
CA ALA A 87 6.79 2.63 0.17
C ALA A 87 5.78 2.39 1.31
N GLY A 88 4.47 2.48 1.03
CA GLY A 88 3.43 2.16 2.00
C GLY A 88 3.39 0.67 2.37
N LEU A 89 3.64 -0.24 1.42
CA LEU A 89 3.80 -1.66 1.72
C LEU A 89 5.01 -1.89 2.64
N ILE A 90 6.15 -1.25 2.35
CA ILE A 90 7.34 -1.31 3.21
C ILE A 90 7.00 -0.82 4.62
N LEU A 91 6.27 0.28 4.75
CA LEU A 91 5.90 0.84 6.04
C LEU A 91 4.92 -0.06 6.81
N LEU A 92 4.00 -0.77 6.15
CA LEU A 92 3.06 -1.69 6.80
C LEU A 92 3.68 -3.02 7.22
N SER A 93 4.77 -3.44 6.55
CA SER A 93 5.40 -4.74 6.75
C SER A 93 5.79 -5.02 8.20
N GLU A 94 5.83 -6.30 8.56
CA GLU A 94 6.33 -6.76 9.85
C GLU A 94 7.85 -6.57 9.92
N ASN A 95 8.54 -6.89 8.82
CA ASN A 95 9.98 -6.79 8.71
C ASN A 95 10.39 -6.17 7.37
N CYS A 96 11.48 -5.39 7.37
CA CYS A 96 12.11 -4.95 6.15
C CYS A 96 13.65 -5.02 6.23
N ASP A 97 14.31 -5.11 5.09
CA ASP A 97 15.77 -5.28 4.98
C ASP A 97 16.59 -3.98 5.17
N ASP A 98 15.99 -2.93 5.73
CA ASP A 98 16.64 -1.63 5.94
C ASP A 98 16.38 -1.08 7.34
N ASN A 99 17.45 -0.98 8.13
CA ASN A 99 17.40 -0.50 9.51
C ASN A 99 17.05 0.99 9.68
N ARG A 100 17.00 1.76 8.59
CA ARG A 100 16.57 3.17 8.61
C ARG A 100 15.06 3.31 8.52
N VAL A 101 14.35 2.22 8.25
CA VAL A 101 12.89 2.18 8.23
C VAL A 101 12.41 1.68 9.58
N ALA A 102 11.41 2.37 10.14
CA ALA A 102 10.64 1.91 11.29
C ALA A 102 9.25 1.49 10.79
N PRO A 103 9.03 0.20 10.47
CA PRO A 103 7.72 -0.26 10.03
C PRO A 103 6.67 -0.08 11.14
N LEU A 104 5.40 -0.03 10.75
CA LEU A 104 4.26 -0.12 11.64
C LEU A 104 4.12 -1.54 12.23
N GLY A 105 4.64 -2.54 11.53
CA GLY A 105 4.71 -3.91 12.03
C GLY A 105 3.34 -4.60 12.11
N VAL A 106 2.48 -4.39 11.10
CA VAL A 106 1.06 -4.80 11.13
C VAL A 106 0.68 -5.79 10.05
N LEU A 107 1.40 -5.83 8.93
CA LEU A 107 1.20 -6.78 7.85
C LEU A 107 2.28 -7.87 7.95
N PRO A 108 1.94 -9.16 8.20
CA PRO A 108 2.92 -10.22 8.47
C PRO A 108 3.62 -10.66 7.17
N VAL A 109 4.49 -9.79 6.67
CA VAL A 109 5.33 -9.98 5.49
C VAL A 109 6.71 -9.42 5.76
N THR A 110 7.72 -10.02 5.15
CA THR A 110 9.07 -9.45 5.09
C THR A 110 9.28 -8.82 3.72
N VAL A 111 9.77 -7.58 3.67
CA VAL A 111 9.90 -6.81 2.43
C VAL A 111 11.35 -6.35 2.22
N ALA A 112 11.88 -6.60 1.02
CA ALA A 112 13.13 -5.99 0.56
C ALA A 112 12.88 -4.67 -0.16
N ARG A 113 13.62 -3.62 0.19
CA ARG A 113 13.60 -2.35 -0.54
C ARG A 113 14.29 -2.50 -1.89
N ASN A 114 13.69 -1.95 -2.95
CA ASN A 114 14.27 -1.96 -4.30
C ASN A 114 14.71 -3.37 -4.77
N GLY A 115 13.93 -4.41 -4.44
CA GLY A 115 14.35 -5.81 -4.52
C GLY A 115 14.47 -6.40 -5.93
N TRP A 116 14.14 -5.64 -6.98
CA TRP A 116 14.12 -6.11 -8.38
C TRP A 116 15.41 -5.81 -9.17
N GLY A 117 16.36 -5.04 -8.60
CA GLY A 117 17.70 -4.77 -9.17
C GLY A 117 17.86 -3.39 -9.81
N ARG A 118 19.11 -3.04 -10.17
CA ARG A 118 19.52 -1.68 -10.63
C ARG A 118 19.27 -1.35 -12.11
N GLN A 119 19.01 -2.34 -12.97
CA GLN A 119 19.06 -2.16 -14.43
C GLN A 119 17.71 -2.06 -15.14
N THR A 120 16.59 -2.17 -14.42
CA THR A 120 15.24 -1.87 -14.90
C THR A 120 14.43 -1.24 -13.76
N GLU A 121 14.75 0.02 -13.44
CA GLU A 121 14.14 0.70 -12.27
C GLU A 121 12.64 0.95 -12.44
N SER A 122 12.06 0.78 -13.63
CA SER A 122 10.61 0.82 -13.82
C SER A 122 10.17 -0.10 -14.94
N PHE A 123 9.06 -0.80 -14.74
CA PHE A 123 8.45 -1.67 -15.74
C PHE A 123 6.94 -1.76 -15.52
N ILE A 124 6.23 -2.28 -16.51
CA ILE A 124 4.79 -2.52 -16.44
C ILE A 124 4.55 -4.02 -16.65
N GLU A 125 3.79 -4.64 -15.76
CA GLU A 125 3.32 -6.02 -15.93
C GLU A 125 1.80 -6.07 -15.97
N LYS A 126 1.28 -7.06 -16.69
CA LYS A 126 -0.15 -7.34 -16.75
C LYS A 126 -0.50 -8.36 -15.67
N LEU A 127 -1.29 -7.94 -14.68
CA LEU A 127 -1.69 -8.76 -13.56
C LEU A 127 -3.09 -9.34 -13.76
N ASP A 128 -3.19 -10.65 -13.66
CA ASP A 128 -4.47 -11.33 -13.44
C ASP A 128 -4.83 -11.24 -11.97
N LEU A 129 -5.83 -10.42 -11.64
CA LEU A 129 -6.29 -10.25 -10.27
C LEU A 129 -7.17 -11.44 -9.87
N ASN A 130 -6.88 -12.04 -8.71
CA ASN A 130 -7.52 -13.27 -8.24
C ASN A 130 -9.06 -13.09 -8.11
N PRO A 131 -9.90 -13.83 -8.87
CA PRO A 131 -11.34 -13.75 -8.74
C PRO A 131 -11.89 -14.18 -7.38
N GLU A 132 -11.19 -15.07 -6.68
CA GLU A 132 -11.56 -15.50 -5.32
C GLU A 132 -11.43 -14.36 -4.30
N ALA A 133 -10.68 -13.31 -4.65
CA ALA A 133 -10.61 -12.08 -3.86
C ALA A 133 -11.78 -11.12 -4.14
N GLY A 134 -12.74 -11.48 -4.99
CA GLY A 134 -13.88 -10.63 -5.35
C GLY A 134 -13.66 -9.76 -6.59
N PHE A 135 -12.54 -9.93 -7.30
CA PHE A 135 -12.37 -9.34 -8.63
C PHE A 135 -13.23 -10.06 -9.66
N LYS A 136 -13.78 -9.31 -10.63
CA LYS A 136 -14.62 -9.89 -11.68
C LYS A 136 -13.81 -10.86 -12.55
N LYS A 137 -14.29 -12.11 -12.65
CA LYS A 137 -13.75 -13.13 -13.54
C LYS A 137 -13.78 -12.64 -15.00
N ASN A 138 -12.78 -13.03 -15.80
CA ASN A 138 -12.64 -12.68 -17.22
C ASN A 138 -12.57 -11.16 -17.50
N THR A 139 -12.00 -10.38 -16.58
CA THR A 139 -11.65 -8.99 -16.86
C THR A 139 -10.30 -8.91 -17.56
N ALA A 140 -10.08 -7.82 -18.31
CA ALA A 140 -8.77 -7.54 -18.87
C ALA A 140 -7.73 -7.44 -17.73
N PRO A 141 -6.49 -7.95 -17.94
CA PRO A 141 -5.42 -7.84 -16.95
C PRO A 141 -5.19 -6.38 -16.52
N PHE A 142 -4.86 -6.19 -15.25
CA PHE A 142 -4.54 -4.87 -14.70
C PHE A 142 -3.09 -4.49 -15.07
N GLU A 143 -2.89 -3.31 -15.67
CA GLU A 143 -1.54 -2.82 -16.00
C GLU A 143 -0.87 -2.22 -14.76
N ALA A 144 -0.07 -3.02 -14.07
CA ALA A 144 0.62 -2.62 -12.86
C ALA A 144 1.95 -1.93 -13.16
N VAL A 145 2.12 -0.71 -12.65
CA VAL A 145 3.32 0.11 -12.82
C VAL A 145 4.27 -0.10 -11.63
N PHE A 146 5.43 -0.68 -11.87
CA PHE A 146 6.48 -0.92 -10.88
C PHE A 146 7.55 0.16 -11.03
N ILE A 147 7.86 0.90 -9.97
CA ILE A 147 8.92 1.92 -9.96
C ILE A 147 9.78 1.70 -8.72
N ARG A 148 11.01 1.23 -8.92
CA ARG A 148 11.94 0.79 -7.86
C ARG A 148 11.21 -0.03 -6.79
N ALA A 149 10.36 -0.93 -7.26
CA ALA A 149 9.38 -1.61 -6.42
C ALA A 149 10.06 -2.39 -5.27
N PRO A 150 9.42 -2.50 -4.10
CA PRO A 150 9.80 -3.49 -3.12
C PRO A 150 9.54 -4.91 -3.63
N ARG A 151 10.21 -5.89 -2.99
CA ARG A 151 9.95 -7.32 -3.20
C ARG A 151 9.51 -7.97 -1.90
N ILE A 152 8.45 -8.76 -1.92
CA ILE A 152 8.00 -9.53 -0.75
C ILE A 152 8.88 -10.77 -0.65
N LEU A 153 9.69 -10.86 0.41
CA LEU A 153 10.63 -11.96 0.64
C LEU A 153 9.96 -13.16 1.33
N SER A 154 9.01 -12.90 2.21
CA SER A 154 8.25 -13.94 2.90
C SER A 154 6.86 -13.44 3.26
N ILE A 155 5.93 -14.37 3.35
CA ILE A 155 4.56 -14.14 3.82
C ILE A 155 4.32 -14.96 5.08
N GLY A 156 3.63 -14.37 6.05
CA GLY A 156 3.18 -15.04 7.26
C GLY A 156 1.91 -15.86 7.02
N PRO A 157 1.43 -16.56 8.07
CA PRO A 157 0.18 -17.30 7.99
C PRO A 157 -1.00 -16.38 7.69
N GLU A 158 -2.01 -16.93 7.00
CA GLU A 158 -3.26 -16.23 6.64
C GLU A 158 -3.12 -15.03 5.68
N VAL A 159 -1.91 -14.68 5.25
CA VAL A 159 -1.72 -13.69 4.18
C VAL A 159 -2.21 -14.28 2.86
N ARG A 160 -3.21 -13.64 2.25
CA ARG A 160 -3.75 -14.01 0.96
C ARG A 160 -2.93 -13.35 -0.15
N ILE A 161 -2.47 -14.14 -1.12
CA ILE A 161 -1.88 -13.61 -2.35
C ILE A 161 -3.01 -13.31 -3.33
N LEU A 162 -3.11 -12.06 -3.77
CA LEU A 162 -4.16 -11.57 -4.67
C LEU A 162 -3.68 -11.44 -6.12
N ALA A 163 -2.38 -11.22 -6.31
CA ALA A 163 -1.73 -11.23 -7.61
C ALA A 163 -0.24 -11.56 -7.47
N SER A 164 0.31 -12.22 -8.48
CA SER A 164 1.73 -12.56 -8.59
C SER A 164 2.25 -12.24 -9.99
N VAL A 165 3.56 -12.02 -10.10
CA VAL A 165 4.29 -11.97 -11.37
C VAL A 165 5.23 -13.16 -11.50
N SER A 166 5.71 -13.46 -12.71
CA SER A 166 6.76 -14.45 -12.90
C SER A 166 8.11 -13.90 -12.41
N GLY A 167 8.70 -14.53 -11.41
CA GLY A 167 10.03 -14.22 -10.91
C GLY A 167 11.14 -14.61 -11.88
N ARG A 168 12.37 -14.14 -11.60
CA ARG A 168 13.55 -14.40 -12.46
C ARG A 168 13.89 -15.88 -12.65
N ASN A 169 13.52 -16.71 -11.68
CA ASN A 169 13.71 -18.17 -11.70
C ASN A 169 12.45 -18.92 -12.17
N GLY A 170 11.44 -18.22 -12.68
CA GLY A 170 10.14 -18.78 -13.07
C GLY A 170 9.19 -19.07 -11.91
N ALA A 171 9.59 -18.80 -10.67
CA ALA A 171 8.68 -18.94 -9.52
C ALA A 171 7.72 -17.75 -9.46
N ALA A 172 6.47 -17.98 -9.03
CA ALA A 172 5.52 -16.91 -8.82
C ALA A 172 5.96 -16.02 -7.64
N GLU A 173 6.03 -14.71 -7.87
CA GLU A 173 6.39 -13.72 -6.86
C GLU A 173 5.18 -12.85 -6.50
N PRO A 174 4.77 -12.78 -5.23
CA PRO A 174 3.60 -12.01 -4.82
C PRO A 174 3.85 -10.51 -4.97
N VAL A 175 2.89 -9.81 -5.58
CA VAL A 175 2.94 -8.36 -5.82
C VAL A 175 1.74 -7.61 -5.22
N MET A 176 0.68 -8.34 -4.90
CA MET A 176 -0.50 -7.83 -4.20
C MET A 176 -0.92 -8.86 -3.15
N VAL A 177 -0.96 -8.44 -1.89
CA VAL A 177 -1.28 -9.30 -0.74
C VAL A 177 -2.30 -8.64 0.17
N ALA A 178 -3.14 -9.44 0.83
CA ALA A 178 -4.05 -8.94 1.85
C ALA A 178 -3.97 -9.79 3.12
N TRP A 179 -4.12 -9.12 4.26
CA TRP A 179 -4.23 -9.75 5.57
C TRP A 179 -5.22 -8.95 6.41
N LYS A 180 -6.32 -9.59 6.83
CA LYS A 180 -7.46 -8.92 7.47
C LYS A 180 -7.89 -7.71 6.62
N ASN A 181 -7.91 -6.52 7.23
CA ASN A 181 -8.25 -5.23 6.64
C ASN A 181 -7.03 -4.46 6.08
N ILE A 182 -5.91 -5.13 5.81
CA ILE A 182 -4.68 -4.50 5.30
C ILE A 182 -4.37 -5.05 3.91
N LEU A 183 -4.20 -4.14 2.95
CA LEU A 183 -3.85 -4.42 1.56
C LEU A 183 -2.45 -3.87 1.27
N GLY A 184 -1.57 -4.72 0.76
CA GLY A 184 -0.20 -4.37 0.42
C GLY A 184 0.10 -4.59 -1.06
N LEU A 185 0.67 -3.59 -1.72
CA LEU A 185 1.01 -3.62 -3.14
C LEU A 185 2.46 -3.21 -3.37
N THR A 186 3.18 -3.98 -4.20
CA THR A 186 4.55 -3.61 -4.60
C THR A 186 4.59 -2.60 -5.74
N PHE A 187 3.45 -2.35 -6.38
CA PHE A 187 3.29 -1.45 -7.54
C PHE A 187 2.41 -0.23 -7.22
N HIS A 188 2.26 0.64 -8.20
CA HIS A 188 1.55 1.91 -8.14
C HIS A 188 0.20 1.84 -8.89
N PRO A 189 -0.90 1.40 -8.24
CA PRO A 189 -2.21 1.37 -8.88
C PRO A 189 -2.71 2.76 -9.29
N GLU A 190 -2.24 3.82 -8.62
CA GLU A 190 -2.59 5.22 -8.90
C GLU A 190 -2.00 5.77 -10.21
N LEU A 191 -1.09 5.02 -10.83
CA LEU A 191 -0.50 5.34 -12.12
C LEU A 191 -1.11 4.53 -13.28
N ALA A 192 -2.03 3.60 -12.99
CA ALA A 192 -2.76 2.88 -14.02
C ALA A 192 -3.66 3.85 -14.80
N VAL A 193 -3.57 3.80 -16.14
CA VAL A 193 -4.32 4.68 -17.02
C VAL A 193 -5.75 4.16 -17.14
N ASP A 194 -6.73 5.00 -16.77
CA ASP A 194 -8.17 4.72 -16.86
C ASP A 194 -8.62 3.41 -16.19
N ASP A 195 -7.88 2.95 -15.18
CA ASP A 195 -8.20 1.75 -14.41
C ASP A 195 -8.07 1.99 -12.90
N ALA A 196 -9.20 2.24 -12.25
CA ALA A 196 -9.28 2.49 -10.81
C ALA A 196 -9.80 1.29 -10.02
N ARG A 197 -9.89 0.09 -10.62
CA ARG A 197 -10.60 -1.06 -10.03
C ARG A 197 -10.04 -1.50 -8.68
N ILE A 198 -8.74 -1.31 -8.44
CA ILE A 198 -8.09 -1.63 -7.16
C ILE A 198 -8.54 -0.64 -6.08
N HIS A 199 -8.64 0.66 -6.39
CA HIS A 199 -9.17 1.68 -5.49
C HIS A 199 -10.66 1.45 -5.23
N GLU A 200 -11.45 1.13 -6.26
CA GLU A 200 -12.87 0.78 -6.13
C GLU A 200 -13.06 -0.42 -5.19
N TRP A 201 -12.29 -1.48 -5.40
CA TRP A 201 -12.33 -2.68 -4.57
C TRP A 201 -11.95 -2.37 -3.11
N PHE A 202 -10.91 -1.57 -2.90
CA PHE A 202 -10.51 -1.13 -1.56
C PHE A 202 -11.62 -0.33 -0.85
N LEU A 203 -12.25 0.63 -1.55
CA LEU A 203 -13.34 1.44 -1.02
C LEU A 203 -14.59 0.60 -0.67
N SER A 204 -14.79 -0.53 -1.35
CA SER A 204 -15.89 -1.46 -1.10
C SER A 204 -15.72 -2.33 0.16
N GLY A 205 -14.54 -2.31 0.79
CA GLY A 205 -14.30 -3.03 2.06
C GLY A 205 -13.76 -4.46 1.89
N PHE A 206 -12.85 -4.64 0.95
CA PHE A 206 -12.14 -5.89 0.58
C PHE A 206 -11.90 -6.98 1.64
#